data_AF-A0A2V8K551-F1
#
_entry.id   AF-A0A2V8K551-F1
#
_cell.length_a   1.000
_cell.length_b   1.000
_cell.length_c   1.000
_cell.angle_alpha   90.00
_cell.angle_beta   90.00
_cell.angle_gamma   90.00
#
_symmetry.space_group_name_H-M   'P 1'
#
loop_
_entity.id
_entity.type
_entity.pdbx_description
1 polymer ?
#
loop_
_entity_poly.entity_id
_entity_poly.type
_entity_poly.pdbx_seq_one_letter_code
_entity_poly.pdbx_strand_id
1 'polypeptide(L)' 'TKKQFEGTKLVYSTPLPWGGVGISFEIIAAWSRREDRRKFTGPGSVFLQYNAAGKIDRLRLYVGEIAEVTAL' A
#
# COMPACT_ATOMS: atom_id res chain seq x y z
N THR A 1 -4.32 -26.40 0.65
CA THR A 1 -5.52 -25.87 1.34
C THR A 1 -5.17 -24.52 1.93
N LYS A 2 -5.87 -23.43 1.55
CA LYS A 2 -5.61 -22.11 2.15
C LYS A 2 -5.98 -22.20 3.64
N LYS A 3 -4.97 -22.16 4.53
CA LYS A 3 -5.21 -22.06 5.97
C LYS A 3 -5.99 -20.77 6.23
N GLN A 4 -7.14 -20.89 6.88
CA GLN A 4 -7.91 -19.74 7.32
C GLN A 4 -7.18 -19.20 8.55
N PHE A 5 -6.59 -18.01 8.42
CA PHE A 5 -5.93 -17.33 9.52
C PHE A 5 -7.00 -16.61 10.34
N GLU A 6 -7.06 -16.91 11.64
CA GLU A 6 -7.83 -16.13 12.60
C GLU A 6 -6.99 -14.89 12.96
N GLY A 7 -7.43 -13.71 12.53
CA GLY A 7 -6.74 -12.44 12.73
C GLY A 7 -7.08 -11.37 11.68
N THR A 8 -6.53 -10.17 11.85
CA THR A 8 -6.67 -9.09 10.87
C THR A 8 -6.03 -9.49 9.55
N LYS A 9 -6.76 -9.37 8.44
CA LYS A 9 -6.19 -9.65 7.12
C LYS A 9 -5.17 -8.58 6.79
N LEU A 10 -3.94 -8.98 6.46
CA LEU A 10 -2.90 -8.05 5.99
C LEU A 10 -3.25 -7.42 4.64
N VAL A 11 -4.03 -8.14 3.83
CA VAL A 11 -4.45 -7.71 2.50
C VAL A 11 -5.93 -7.99 2.33
N TYR A 12 -6.69 -6.95 1.97
CA TYR A 12 -8.10 -7.05 1.64
C TYR A 12 -8.25 -7.03 0.13
N SER A 13 -9.14 -7.88 -0.40
CA SER A 13 -9.46 -7.90 -1.82
C SER A 13 -10.97 -7.96 -2.05
N THR A 14 -11.40 -7.40 -3.17
CA THR A 14 -12.80 -7.33 -3.57
C THR A 14 -12.91 -7.40 -5.09
N PRO A 15 -13.75 -8.29 -5.65
CA PRO A 15 -14.08 -8.25 -7.08
C PRO A 15 -14.76 -6.92 -7.45
N LEU A 16 -14.40 -6.34 -8.59
CA LEU A 16 -14.97 -5.06 -9.02
C LEU A 16 -16.16 -5.26 -9.98
N PRO A 17 -17.18 -4.38 -9.96
CA PRO A 17 -18.39 -4.52 -10.81
C PRO A 17 -18.11 -4.51 -12.31
N TRP A 18 -17.03 -3.85 -12.74
CA TRP A 18 -16.61 -3.75 -14.15
C TRP A 18 -15.55 -4.82 -14.53
N GLY A 19 -15.35 -5.82 -13.68
CA GLY A 19 -14.31 -6.83 -13.85
C GLY A 19 -12.98 -6.43 -13.21
N GLY A 20 -12.20 -7.44 -12.83
CA GLY A 20 -10.93 -7.26 -12.11
C GLY A 20 -11.07 -7.33 -10.58
N VAL A 21 -10.02 -6.92 -9.87
CA VAL A 21 -9.90 -7.05 -8.41
C VAL A 21 -9.34 -5.76 -7.82
N GLY A 22 -10.05 -5.22 -6.84
CA GLY A 22 -9.54 -4.18 -5.94
C GLY A 22 -8.76 -4.83 -4.79
N ILE A 23 -7.61 -4.25 -4.43
CA ILE A 23 -6.77 -4.70 -3.32
C ILE A 23 -6.41 -3.51 -2.44
N SER A 24 -6.47 -3.67 -1.12
CA SER A 24 -6.01 -2.67 -0.15
C SER A 24 -5.19 -3.28 0.98
N PHE A 25 -4.13 -2.59 1.38
CA PHE A 25 -3.25 -2.98 2.47
C PHE A 25 -2.54 -1.77 3.07
N GLU A 26 -2.12 -1.90 4.33
CA GLU A 26 -1.35 -0.89 5.04
C GLU A 26 0.16 -1.07 4.76
N ILE A 27 0.90 0.03 4.81
CA ILE A 27 2.36 0.06 4.62
C ILE A 27 3.03 0.96 5.66
N ILE A 28 4.34 0.76 5.83
CA ILE A 28 5.24 1.81 6.31
C ILE A 28 6.06 2.26 5.09
N ALA A 29 5.82 3.48 4.63
CA ALA A 29 6.56 4.06 3.51
C ALA A 29 7.91 4.56 4.01
N ALA A 30 8.97 4.31 3.23
CA ALA A 30 10.30 4.85 3.47
C ALA A 30 10.82 5.51 2.19
N TRP A 31 11.27 6.76 2.28
CA TRP A 31 11.80 7.50 1.14
C TRP A 31 12.92 8.46 1.55
N SER A 32 13.64 8.95 0.55
CA SER A 32 14.67 9.97 0.75
C SER A 32 14.38 11.15 -0.17
N ARG A 33 14.48 12.36 0.35
CA ARG A 33 14.45 13.58 -0.45
C ARG A 33 15.75 13.68 -1.23
N ARG A 34 15.66 13.92 -2.54
CA ARG A 34 16.83 13.85 -3.44
C ARG A 34 17.79 15.01 -3.18
N GLU A 35 17.24 16.18 -2.90
CA GLU A 35 17.93 17.46 -2.81
C GLU A 35 18.93 17.49 -1.66
N ASP A 36 18.57 16.91 -0.51
CA ASP A 36 19.36 17.02 0.72
C ASP A 36 19.52 15.69 1.46
N ARG A 37 19.12 14.58 0.83
CA ARG A 37 19.28 13.21 1.34
C ARG A 37 18.58 12.95 2.68
N ARG A 38 17.68 13.84 3.13
CA ARG A 38 16.87 13.59 4.33
C ARG A 38 16.00 12.36 4.13
N LYS A 39 15.95 11.52 5.15
CA LYS A 39 15.22 10.25 5.15
C LYS A 39 13.93 10.42 5.92
N PHE A 40 12.88 9.79 5.43
CA PHE A 40 11.55 9.89 5.99
C PHE A 40 10.93 8.51 6.09
N THR A 41 10.12 8.33 7.12
CA THR A 41 9.26 7.15 7.28
C THR A 41 7.87 7.60 7.71
N GLY A 42 6.83 6.88 7.28
CA GLY A 42 5.47 7.19 7.68
C GLY A 42 4.50 6.04 7.43
N PRO A 43 3.47 5.88 8.28
CA PRO A 43 2.40 4.92 8.03
C PRO A 43 1.60 5.34 6.78
N GLY A 44 1.08 4.37 6.05
CA GLY A 44 0.28 4.64 4.86
C GLY A 44 -0.63 3.50 4.47
N SER A 45 -1.41 3.73 3.42
CA SER A 45 -2.33 2.76 2.84
C SER A 45 -2.24 2.80 1.32
N VAL A 46 -2.25 1.61 0.72
CA VAL A 46 -2.23 1.39 -0.73
C VAL A 46 -3.58 0.85 -1.17
N PHE A 47 -4.10 1.40 -2.27
CA PHE A 47 -5.30 0.91 -2.95
C PHE A 47 -4.98 0.69 -4.42
N LEU A 48 -5.20 -0.53 -4.89
CA LEU A 48 -4.94 -0.97 -6.26
C LEU A 48 -6.21 -1.49 -6.91
N GLN A 49 -6.36 -1.25 -8.19
CA GLN A 49 -7.35 -1.91 -9.04
C GLN A 49 -6.62 -2.60 -10.18
N TYR A 50 -6.73 -3.93 -10.25
CA TYR A 50 -6.21 -4.74 -11.34
C TYR A 50 -7.34 -5.12 -12.30
N ASN A 51 -7.12 -5.01 -13.60
CA ASN A 51 -8.05 -5.51 -14.61
C ASN A 51 -7.94 -7.03 -14.79
N ALA A 52 -8.84 -7.60 -15.61
CA ALA A 52 -8.87 -9.03 -15.90
C ALA A 52 -7.57 -9.58 -16.55
N ALA A 53 -6.77 -8.71 -17.19
CA ALA A 53 -5.45 -9.05 -17.74
C ALA A 53 -4.31 -8.93 -16.71
N GLY A 54 -4.64 -8.64 -15.44
CA GLY A 54 -3.67 -8.49 -14.35
C GLY A 54 -2.87 -7.19 -14.39
N LYS A 55 -3.30 -6.18 -15.17
CA LYS A 55 -2.65 -4.85 -15.20
C LYS A 55 -3.29 -3.91 -14.20
N ILE A 56 -2.49 -3.00 -13.63
CA ILE A 56 -2.99 -1.98 -12.71
C ILE A 56 -3.65 -0.87 -13.52
N ASP A 57 -4.95 -0.69 -13.35
CA ASP A 57 -5.70 0.42 -13.93
C ASP A 57 -5.65 1.66 -13.03
N ARG A 58 -5.56 1.47 -11.71
CA ARG A 58 -5.52 2.56 -10.73
C ARG A 58 -4.68 2.20 -9.51
N LEU A 59 -3.86 3.16 -9.10
CA LEU A 59 -3.10 3.16 -7.85
C LEU A 59 -3.44 4.42 -7.07
N ARG A 60 -3.77 4.27 -5.79
CA ARG A 60 -3.78 5.36 -4.81
C ARG A 60 -2.88 4.99 -3.65
N LEU A 61 -1.98 5.91 -3.32
CA LEU A 61 -1.09 5.81 -2.17
C LEU A 61 -1.38 7.01 -1.27
N TYR A 62 -1.75 6.73 -0.03
CA TYR A 62 -1.89 7.74 1.01
C TYR A 62 -0.84 7.47 2.07
N VAL A 63 -0.05 8.49 2.38
CA VAL A 63 0.97 8.43 3.45
C VAL A 63 0.58 9.49 4.47
N GLY A 64 0.54 9.08 5.74
CA GLY A 64 0.21 9.92 6.88
C GLY A 64 1.37 10.83 7.30
N GLU A 65 1.29 11.32 8.54
CA GLU A 65 2.25 12.28 9.09
C GLU A 65 3.70 11.77 8.97
N ILE A 66 4.56 12.67 8.50
CA ILE A 66 5.91 12.37 8.05
C ILE A 66 6.87 12.59 9.22
N ALA A 67 7.48 11.52 9.72
CA ALA A 67 8.60 11.62 10.64
C ALA A 67 9.90 11.67 9.83
N GLU A 68 10.70 12.72 10.02
CA GLU A 68 12.10 12.68 9.61
C GLU A 68 12.85 11.65 10.46
N VAL A 69 13.63 10.79 9.81
CA VAL A 69 14.51 9.87 10.50
C VAL A 69 15.83 10.58 10.78
N THR A 70 16.00 11.07 12.02
CA THR A 70 17.30 11.49 12.55
C THR A 70 18.03 10.27 13.10
N ALA A 71 19.25 10.01 12.62
CA ALA A 71 20.09 8.98 13.21
C ALA A 71 20.40 9.33 14.68
N LEU A 72 20.33 8.32 15.57
CA LEU A 72 20.81 8.40 16.95
C LEU A 72 22.34 8.49 16.99
#